data_AF-A0A0F9FQU9-F1
#
_entry.id   AF-A0A0F9FQU9-F1
#
_cell.length_a   1.000
_cell.length_b   1.000
_cell.length_c   1.000
_cell.angle_alpha   90.00
_cell.angle_beta   90.00
_cell.angle_gamma   90.00
#
_symmetry.space_group_name_H-M   'P 1'
#
loop_
_entity.id
_entity.type
_entity.pdbx_description
1 polymer ?
#
loop_
_entity_poly.entity_id
_entity_poly.type
_entity_poly.pdbx_seq_one_letter_code
_entity_poly.pdbx_strand_id
1 'polypeptide(L)' 'MPKLNPLKDGEWVYLKMSGYLFECCDCGLTHKLDFIVASEADGHILNGVEIALRAYRVDKRKPAKKKKKP' A
#
# COMPACT_ATOMS: atom_id res chain seq x y z
N MET A 1 18.77 4.17 7.37
CA MET A 1 17.48 3.69 6.82
C MET A 1 16.36 4.38 7.58
N PRO A 2 15.42 5.07 6.92
CA PRO A 2 14.27 5.65 7.63
C PRO A 2 13.47 4.52 8.28
N LYS A 3 13.16 4.66 9.57
CA LYS A 3 12.29 3.71 10.28
C LYS A 3 10.90 3.80 9.68
N LEU A 4 10.46 2.72 9.03
CA LEU A 4 9.05 2.54 8.68
C LEU A 4 8.28 2.34 9.99
N ASN A 5 7.45 3.32 10.37
CA ASN A 5 6.56 3.12 11.51
C ASN A 5 5.48 2.12 11.08
N PRO A 6 5.32 0.99 11.80
CA PRO A 6 4.28 0.02 11.47
C PRO A 6 2.91 0.68 11.63
N LEU A 7 2.14 0.74 10.54
CA LEU A 7 0.79 1.31 10.51
C LEU A 7 -0.15 0.46 11.37
N LYS A 8 -1.07 1.11 12.08
CA LYS A 8 -2.16 0.46 12.82
C LYS A 8 -3.30 0.13 11.87
N ASP A 9 -4.07 -0.90 12.23
CA ASP A 9 -5.26 -1.26 11.47
C ASP A 9 -6.31 -0.14 11.56
N GLY A 10 -6.86 0.25 10.42
CA GLY A 10 -7.84 1.33 10.28
C GLY A 10 -7.27 2.75 10.34
N GLU A 11 -5.95 2.92 10.40
CA GLU A 11 -5.27 4.23 10.47
C GLU A 11 -5.31 4.96 9.13
N TRP A 12 -5.56 6.27 9.17
CA TRP A 12 -5.42 7.15 8.00
C TRP A 12 -3.98 7.58 7.82
N VAL A 13 -3.49 7.46 6.59
CA VAL A 13 -2.12 7.77 6.21
C VAL A 13 -2.13 8.72 5.03
N TYR A 14 -1.32 9.77 5.11
CA TYR A 14 -1.15 10.73 4.04
C TYR A 14 0.07 10.34 3.22
N LEU A 15 -0.12 10.08 1.93
CA LEU A 15 0.97 9.79 1.03
C LEU A 15 1.57 11.07 0.48
N LYS A 16 2.90 11.17 0.53
CA LYS A 16 3.62 12.05 -0.38
C LYS A 16 3.59 11.43 -1.77
N MET A 17 3.39 12.25 -2.80
CA MET A 17 3.33 11.81 -4.20
C MET A 17 4.59 11.05 -4.64
N SER A 18 5.73 11.25 -3.95
CA SER A 18 6.97 10.55 -4.24
C SER A 18 7.52 9.79 -3.03
N GLY A 19 8.12 8.64 -3.29
CA GLY A 19 8.96 7.92 -2.36
C GLY A 19 8.20 7.20 -1.26
N TYR A 20 6.95 6.82 -1.50
CA TYR A 20 6.23 5.95 -0.60
C TYR A 20 6.88 4.56 -0.62
N LEU A 21 7.42 4.14 0.53
CA LEU A 21 8.04 2.84 0.69
C LEU A 21 7.04 1.89 1.31
N PHE A 22 6.83 0.74 0.68
CA PHE A 22 6.02 -0.35 1.24
C PHE A 22 6.79 -1.66 1.23
N GLU A 23 6.65 -2.44 2.30
CA GLU A 23 7.21 -3.78 2.38
C GLU A 23 6.21 -4.77 1.79
N CYS A 24 6.63 -5.50 0.75
CA CYS A 24 5.78 -6.48 0.10
C CYS A 24 5.99 -7.85 0.73
N CYS A 25 4.97 -8.35 1.43
CA CYS A 25 5.03 -9.66 2.09
C CYS A 25 5.06 -10.86 1.10
N ASP A 26 4.77 -10.64 -0.19
CA ASP A 26 4.76 -11.72 -1.20
C ASP A 26 6.13 -11.92 -1.85
N CYS A 27 6.89 -10.85 -2.10
CA CYS A 27 8.23 -10.93 -2.68
C CYS A 27 9.37 -10.71 -1.66
N GLY A 28 9.06 -10.28 -0.43
CA GLY A 28 10.05 -10.02 0.62
C GLY A 28 10.94 -8.79 0.36
N LEU A 29 10.58 -7.94 -0.60
CA LEU A 29 11.31 -6.72 -0.94
C LEU A 29 10.58 -5.47 -0.47
N THR A 30 11.33 -4.41 -0.20
CA THR A 30 10.78 -3.06 -0.02
C THR A 30 10.66 -2.39 -1.38
N HIS A 31 9.43 -2.01 -1.74
CA HIS A 31 9.14 -1.30 -2.98
C HIS A 31 9.04 0.19 -2.71
N LYS A 32 9.55 1.00 -3.66
CA LYS A 32 9.34 2.45 -3.69
C LYS A 32 8.30 2.75 -4.77
N LEU A 33 7.23 3.44 -4.38
CA LEU A 33 6.15 3.85 -5.26
C LEU A 33 6.14 5.37 -5.37
N ASP A 34 5.95 5.83 -6.59
CA ASP A 34 5.67 7.21 -6.95
C ASP A 34 4.29 7.24 -7.62
N PHE A 35 3.48 8.26 -7.31
CA PHE A 35 2.11 8.40 -7.79
C PHE A 35 1.93 9.77 -8.44
N ILE A 36 1.12 9.81 -9.48
CA ILE A 36 0.59 11.04 -10.06
C ILE A 36 -0.92 11.02 -9.92
N VAL A 37 -1.52 12.18 -9.64
CA VAL A 37 -2.97 12.33 -9.66
C VAL A 37 -3.32 13.05 -10.95
N ALA A 38 -4.18 12.44 -11.76
CA ALA A 38 -4.72 13.06 -12.95
C ALA A 38 -6.23 13.25 -12.79
N SER A 39 -6.74 14.36 -13.29
CA SER A 39 -8.17 14.62 -13.38
C SER A 39 -8.79 13.65 -14.39
N GLU A 40 -9.87 12.97 -13.99
CA GLU A 40 -10.56 12.02 -14.87
C GLU A 40 -11.29 12.72 -16.03
N ALA A 41 -11.69 13.99 -15.85
CA ALA A 41 -12.46 14.72 -16.83
C ALA A 41 -11.63 15.17 -18.05
N ASP A 42 -10.37 15.54 -17.82
CA ASP A 42 -9.53 16.21 -18.82
C ASP A 42 -8.08 15.66 -18.88
N GLY A 43 -7.72 14.70 -18.03
CA GLY A 43 -6.39 14.08 -18.00
C GLY A 43 -5.28 14.98 -17.46
N HIS A 44 -5.59 16.19 -16.96
CA HIS A 44 -4.58 17.09 -16.43
C HIS A 44 -4.00 16.58 -15.11
N ILE A 45 -2.66 16.65 -14.98
CA ILE A 45 -1.97 16.30 -13.74
C ILE A 45 -2.26 17.36 -12.68
N LEU A 46 -2.80 16.92 -11.55
CA LEU A 46 -3.07 17.74 -10.37
C LEU A 46 -1.82 17.74 -9.48
N ASN A 47 -1.25 18.93 -9.27
CA ASN A 47 -0.13 19.14 -8.36
C ASN A 47 -0.63 19.62 -6.99
N GLY A 48 0.07 19.24 -5.91
CA GLY A 48 -0.22 19.75 -4.56
C GLY A 48 -1.45 19.14 -3.89
N VAL A 49 -1.96 18.03 -4.41
CA VAL A 49 -3.06 17.28 -3.81
C VAL A 49 -2.56 16.35 -2.71
N GLU A 50 -3.32 16.29 -1.61
CA GLU A 50 -3.08 15.34 -0.52
C GLU A 50 -3.83 14.03 -0.79
N ILE A 51 -3.08 12.93 -0.84
CA ILE A 51 -3.67 11.59 -1.00
C ILE A 51 -3.77 10.95 0.38
N ALA A 52 -4.99 10.70 0.84
CA ALA A 52 -5.25 9.99 2.09
C ALA A 52 -5.69 8.55 1.80
N LEU A 53 -5.04 7.58 2.45
CA LEU A 53 -5.39 6.17 2.38
C LEU A 53 -5.73 5.66 3.78
N ARG A 54 -6.64 4.71 3.86
CA ARG A 54 -6.91 3.98 5.10
C ARG A 54 -6.24 2.61 5.05
N ALA A 55 -5.32 2.37 5.99
CA ALA A 55 -4.61 1.11 6.07
C ALA A 55 -5.50 0.04 6.70
N TYR A 56 -5.56 -1.14 6.08
CA TYR A 56 -6.18 -2.33 6.65
C TYR A 56 -5.17 -3.46 6.67
N ARG A 57 -5.07 -4.15 7.82
CA ARG A 57 -4.26 -5.35 7.95
C ARG A 57 -5.08 -6.54 7.44
N VAL A 58 -4.62 -7.15 6.36
CA VAL A 58 -5.23 -8.38 5.86
C VAL A 58 -4.59 -9.57 6.56
N ASP A 59 -5.34 -10.21 7.45
CA ASP A 59 -4.93 -11.47 8.08
C ASP A 59 -4.81 -12.57 7.03
N LYS A 60 -3.57 -13.00 6.72
CA LYS A 60 -3.33 -14.21 5.92
C LYS A 60 -3.60 -15.45 6.77
N ARG A 61 -4.87 -15.75 7.09
CA ARG A 61 -5.23 -17.09 7.58
C ARG A 61 -4.87 -18.08 6.48
N LYS A 62 -3.87 -18.94 6.73
CA LYS A 62 -3.42 -19.98 5.79
C LYS A 62 -4.64 -20.76 5.27
N PRO A 63 -4.82 -20.94 3.95
CA PRO A 63 -5.83 -21.87 3.47
C PRO A 63 -5.50 -23.25 4.06
N ALA A 64 -6.49 -23.86 4.71
CA ALA A 64 -6.33 -25.19 5.30
C ALA A 64 -5.81 -26.14 4.21
N LYS A 65 -4.69 -26.83 4.48
CA LYS A 65 -4.14 -27.85 3.58
C LYS A 65 -5.24 -28.85 3.26
N LYS A 66 -5.75 -28.85 2.01
CA LYS A 66 -6.62 -29.93 1.53
C LYS A 66 -5.82 -31.23 1.62
N LYS A 67 -6.19 -32.13 2.53
CA LYS A 67 -5.64 -33.48 2.57
C LYS A 67 -5.95 -34.14 1.22
N LYS A 68 -4.92 -34.47 0.43
CA LYS A 68 -5.06 -35.43 -0.68
C LYS A 68 -5.61 -36.72 -0.07
N LYS A 69 -6.83 -37.11 -0.43
CA LYS A 69 -7.35 -38.45 -0.09
C LYS A 69 -6.52 -39.50 -0.84
N PRO A 70 -6.26 -40.66 -0.21
CA PRO A 70 -5.53 -41.78 -0.81
C PRO A 70 -6.22 -42.33 -2.05
#